data_AF-A0A2G7HHY3-F1
#
_entry.id   AF-A0A2G7HHY3-F1
#
_cell.length_a   1.000
_cell.length_b   1.000
_cell.length_c   1.000
_cell.angle_alpha   90.00
_cell.angle_beta   90.00
_cell.angle_gamma   90.00
#
_symmetry.space_group_name_H-M   'P 1'
#
loop_
_entity.id
_entity.type
_entity.pdbx_description
1 polymer ?
#
loop_
_entity_poly.entity_id
_entity_poly.type
_entity_poly.pdbx_seq_one_letter_code
_entity_poly.pdbx_strand_id
1 'polypeptide(L)'
;MNEVRAYIDTHQHLPEMPSAAIVEAKGLDLGEMNKLLTKVEELTLYLLEKDTEVNELKTNIKSLETNYRNQQEQLKSIKETLDQFKMKIK
;
A
#
# COMPACT_ATOMS: atom_id res chain seq x y z
N MET A 1 2.04 -13.85 4.36
CA MET A 1 2.43 -13.80 2.93
C MET A 1 3.40 -14.91 2.52
N ASN A 2 4.38 -15.28 3.35
CA ASN A 2 5.41 -16.27 2.96
C ASN A 2 4.86 -17.69 2.76
N GLU A 3 3.87 -18.12 3.53
CA GLU A 3 3.33 -19.50 3.45
C GLU A 3 2.59 -19.77 2.14
N VAL A 4 1.75 -18.85 1.68
CA VAL A 4 1.02 -18.99 0.41
C VAL A 4 1.99 -18.97 -0.77
N ARG A 5 3.02 -18.11 -0.74
CA ARG A 5 4.04 -18.06 -1.79
C ARG A 5 4.83 -19.37 -1.85
N ALA A 6 5.32 -19.87 -0.71
CA ALA A 6 6.03 -21.14 -0.65
C ALA A 6 5.18 -22.32 -1.15
N TYR A 7 3.87 -22.29 -0.85
CA TYR A 7 2.92 -23.27 -1.36
C TYR A 7 2.79 -23.21 -2.89
N ILE A 8 2.61 -22.02 -3.46
CA ILE A 8 2.52 -21.81 -4.91
C ILE A 8 3.82 -22.25 -5.59
N ASP A 9 4.98 -21.92 -5.03
CA ASP A 9 6.28 -22.30 -5.61
C ASP A 9 6.43 -23.84 -5.67
N THR A 10 5.93 -24.54 -4.65
CA THR A 10 6.04 -26.01 -4.55
C THR A 10 4.97 -26.75 -5.36
N HIS A 11 3.72 -26.26 -5.32
CA HIS A 11 2.55 -26.98 -5.84
C HIS A 11 2.02 -26.40 -7.16
N GLN A 12 2.50 -25.22 -7.58
CA GLN A 12 2.12 -24.52 -8.81
C GLN A 12 0.62 -24.15 -8.90
N HIS A 13 -0.11 -24.22 -7.79
CA HIS A 13 -1.49 -23.78 -7.65
C HIS A 13 -1.75 -23.23 -6.25
N LEU A 14 -2.89 -22.53 -6.06
CA LEU A 14 -3.30 -22.04 -4.75
C LEU A 14 -3.78 -23.20 -3.85
N PRO A 15 -3.65 -23.10 -2.52
CA PRO A 15 -4.11 -24.13 -1.59
C PRO A 15 -5.59 -24.50 -1.74
N GLU A 16 -6.43 -23.52 -2.07
CA GLU A 16 -7.88 -23.72 -2.27
C GLU A 16 -8.26 -24.08 -3.71
N MET A 17 -7.29 -24.21 -4.62
CA MET A 17 -7.54 -24.54 -6.03
C MET A 17 -7.06 -25.96 -6.35
N PRO A 18 -7.84 -26.75 -7.09
CA PRO A 18 -7.37 -28.02 -7.60
C PRO A 18 -6.24 -27.81 -8.61
N SER A 19 -5.32 -28.77 -8.69
CA SER A 19 -4.29 -28.76 -9.74
C SER A 19 -4.92 -28.98 -11.11
N ALA A 20 -4.23 -28.53 -12.16
CA ALA A 20 -4.69 -28.71 -13.54
C ALA A 20 -4.98 -30.18 -13.89
N ALA A 21 -4.16 -31.11 -13.39
CA ALA A 21 -4.35 -32.56 -13.59
C ALA A 21 -5.64 -33.09 -12.94
N ILE A 22 -6.04 -32.55 -11.77
CA ILE A 22 -7.29 -32.93 -11.12
C ILE A 22 -8.49 -32.41 -11.93
N VAL A 23 -8.39 -31.19 -12.43
CA VAL A 23 -9.43 -30.57 -13.26
C VAL A 23 -9.61 -31.31 -14.59
N GLU A 24 -8.51 -31.74 -15.23
CA GLU A 24 -8.56 -32.53 -16.46
C GLU A 24 -9.21 -33.90 -16.25
N ALA A 25 -8.90 -34.58 -15.15
CA ALA A 25 -9.40 -35.92 -14.87
C ALA A 25 -10.85 -35.96 -14.35
N LYS A 26 -11.27 -34.96 -13.57
CA LYS A 26 -12.55 -34.98 -12.83
C LYS A 26 -13.52 -33.86 -13.23
N GLY A 27 -13.08 -32.93 -14.08
CA GLY A 27 -13.78 -31.66 -14.29
C GLY A 27 -13.63 -30.72 -13.10
N LEU A 28 -14.10 -29.48 -13.28
CA LEU A 28 -14.19 -28.48 -12.22
C LEU A 28 -15.66 -28.24 -11.88
N ASP A 29 -15.99 -28.21 -10.59
CA ASP A 29 -17.34 -27.84 -10.17
C ASP A 29 -17.60 -26.35 -10.45
N LEU A 30 -18.65 -26.06 -11.22
CA LEU A 30 -19.08 -24.70 -11.53
C LEU A 30 -19.51 -23.95 -10.26
N GLY A 31 -20.03 -24.67 -9.26
CA GLY A 31 -20.37 -24.09 -7.96
C GLY A 31 -19.15 -23.59 -7.19
N GLU A 32 -18.05 -24.35 -7.18
CA GLU A 32 -16.77 -23.93 -6.61
C GLU A 32 -16.12 -22.78 -7.38
N MET A 33 -16.21 -22.78 -8.72
CA MET A 33 -15.69 -21.67 -9.52
C MET A 33 -16.45 -20.36 -9.26
N ASN A 34 -17.77 -20.41 -9.12
CA ASN A 34 -18.56 -19.24 -8.74
C ASN A 34 -18.18 -18.69 -7.36
N LYS A 35 -17.92 -19.56 -6.37
CA LYS A 35 -17.46 -19.11 -5.04
C LYS A 35 -16.11 -18.41 -5.11
N LEU A 36 -15.19 -18.91 -5.94
CA LEU A 36 -13.89 -18.25 -6.14
C LEU A 36 -14.05 -16.88 -6.79
N LEU A 37 -14.92 -16.75 -7.80
CA LEU A 37 -15.20 -15.47 -8.45
C LEU A 37 -15.72 -14.43 -7.46
N THR A 38 -16.66 -14.81 -6.57
CA THR A 38 -17.13 -13.91 -5.51
C THR A 38 -15.99 -13.46 -4.58
N LYS A 39 -15.11 -14.38 -4.17
CA LYS A 39 -13.94 -14.00 -3.36
C LYS A 39 -12.99 -13.05 -4.11
N VAL A 40 -12.82 -13.23 -5.42
CA VAL A 40 -11.99 -12.33 -6.25
C VAL A 40 -12.63 -10.95 -6.35
N GLU A 41 -13.94 -10.87 -6.51
CA GLU A 41 -14.66 -9.59 -6.49
C GLU A 41 -14.50 -8.87 -5.15
N GLU A 42 -14.70 -9.57 -4.03
CA GLU A 42 -14.48 -9.02 -2.69
C GLU A 42 -13.03 -8.53 -2.51
N LEU A 43 -12.04 -9.33 -2.89
CA LEU A 43 -10.63 -8.93 -2.82
C LEU A 43 -10.31 -7.74 -3.72
N THR A 44 -10.95 -7.65 -4.88
CA THR A 44 -10.80 -6.50 -5.79
C THR A 44 -11.36 -5.24 -5.15
N LEU A 45 -12.53 -5.32 -4.49
CA LEU A 45 -13.09 -4.21 -3.73
C LEU A 45 -12.16 -3.78 -2.58
N TYR A 46 -11.63 -4.72 -1.81
CA TYR A 46 -10.64 -4.43 -0.77
C TYR A 46 -9.38 -3.76 -1.32
N LEU A 47 -8.89 -4.20 -2.49
CA LEU A 47 -7.72 -3.60 -3.13
C LEU A 47 -7.99 -2.15 -3.57
N LEU A 48 -9.19 -1.87 -4.10
CA LEU A 48 -9.58 -0.50 -4.48
C LEU A 48 -9.70 0.41 -3.25
N GLU A 49 -10.26 -0.08 -2.16
CA GLU A 49 -10.31 0.63 -0.88
C GLU A 49 -8.90 0.92 -0.37
N LYS A 50 -8.01 -0.07 -0.39
CA LYS A 50 -6.62 0.09 0.04
C LYS A 50 -5.81 1.02 -0.86
N ASP A 51 -6.03 1.01 -2.17
CA ASP A 51 -5.37 1.96 -3.07
C ASP A 51 -5.81 3.41 -2.77
N THR A 52 -7.10 3.59 -2.46
CA THR A 52 -7.64 4.89 -2.03
C THR A 52 -6.97 5.36 -0.74
N GLU A 53 -6.92 4.52 0.30
CA GLU A 53 -6.25 4.82 1.57
C GLU A 53 -4.76 5.15 1.37
N VAL A 54 -4.06 4.38 0.52
CA VAL A 54 -2.64 4.63 0.20
C VAL A 54 -2.46 5.98 -0.51
N ASN A 55 -3.35 6.35 -1.41
CA ASN A 55 -3.28 7.62 -2.13
C ASN A 55 -3.56 8.82 -1.22
N GLU A 56 -4.48 8.68 -0.26
CA GLU A 56 -4.72 9.67 0.79
C GLU A 56 -3.50 9.83 1.69
N LEU A 57 -2.91 8.72 2.16
CA LEU A 57 -1.70 8.74 2.98
C LEU A 57 -0.53 9.43 2.26
N LYS A 58 -0.31 9.12 0.97
CA LYS A 58 0.71 9.79 0.14
C LYS A 58 0.47 11.30 0.04
N THR A 59 -0.78 11.71 -0.11
CA THR A 59 -1.15 13.14 -0.19
C THR A 59 -0.89 13.85 1.13
N ASN A 60 -1.25 13.22 2.26
CA ASN A 60 -1.00 13.74 3.59
C ASN A 60 0.51 13.88 3.87
N ILE A 61 1.30 12.88 3.48
CA ILE A 61 2.78 12.93 3.61
C ILE A 61 3.33 14.12 2.82
N LYS A 62 2.93 14.31 1.56
CA LYS A 62 3.37 15.46 0.74
C LYS A 62 3.03 16.81 1.39
N SER A 63 1.85 16.92 1.98
CA SER A 63 1.42 18.14 2.67
C SER A 63 2.28 18.39 3.92
N LEU A 64 2.53 17.34 4.72
CA LEU A 64 3.41 17.42 5.89
C LEU A 64 4.84 17.80 5.52
N GLU A 65 5.40 17.22 4.46
CA GLU A 65 6.73 17.58 3.96
C GLU A 65 6.82 19.05 3.53
N THR A 66 5.76 19.56 2.89
CA THR A 66 5.68 20.98 2.48
C THR A 66 5.63 21.89 3.70
N ASN A 67 4.78 21.56 4.68
CA ASN A 67 4.67 22.31 5.93
C ASN A 67 5.99 22.31 6.71
N TYR A 68 6.67 21.16 6.76
CA TYR A 68 7.97 21.04 7.41
C TYR A 68 9.01 21.94 6.72
N ARG A 69 9.07 21.93 5.39
CA ARG A 69 9.96 22.82 4.63
C ARG A 69 9.71 24.29 4.95
N ASN A 70 8.46 24.73 4.92
CA ASN A 70 8.09 26.11 5.22
C ASN A 70 8.50 26.50 6.65
N GLN A 71 8.32 25.60 7.63
CA GLN A 71 8.78 25.83 9.00
C GLN A 71 10.31 25.95 9.08
N GLN A 72 11.05 25.13 8.35
CA GLN A 72 12.53 25.22 8.31
C GLN A 72 12.99 26.57 7.73
N GLU A 73 12.33 27.07 6.69
CA GLU A 73 12.62 28.38 6.10
C GLU A 73 12.32 29.53 7.07
N GLN A 74 11.17 29.48 7.75
CA GLN A 74 10.81 30.46 8.78
C GLN A 74 11.83 30.46 9.92
N LEU A 75 12.23 29.28 10.42
CA LEU A 75 13.24 29.15 11.46
C LEU A 75 14.59 29.74 11.03
N LYS A 76 14.98 29.57 9.76
CA LYS A 76 16.21 30.16 9.22
C LYS A 76 16.12 31.69 9.22
N SER A 77 15.03 32.26 8.71
CA SER A 77 14.81 33.71 8.68
C SER A 77 14.81 34.34 10.09
N ILE A 78 14.19 33.67 11.06
CA ILE A 78 14.18 34.11 12.45
C ILE A 78 15.59 34.11 13.03
N LYS A 79 16.39 33.06 12.79
CA LYS A 79 17.78 33.01 13.26
C LYS A 79 18.62 34.14 12.67
N GLU A 80 18.51 34.38 11.37
CA GLU A 80 19.22 35.49 10.69
C GLU A 80 18.82 36.84 11.28
N THR A 81 17.54 37.06 11.54
CA THR A 81 17.04 38.30 12.17
C THR A 81 17.59 38.48 13.59
N LEU A 82 17.65 37.41 14.38
CA LEU A 82 18.21 37.43 15.73
C LEU A 82 19.71 37.76 15.72
N ASP A 83 20.46 37.22 14.77
CA ASP A 83 21.89 37.50 14.64
C ASP A 83 22.15 38.96 14.23
N GLN A 84 21.35 39.50 13.30
CA GLN A 84 21.39 40.93 12.96
C GLN A 84 21.08 41.82 14.16
N PHE A 85 20.10 41.46 14.98
CA PHE A 85 19.76 42.22 16.18
C PHE A 85 20.88 42.20 17.23
N LYS A 86 21.51 41.03 17.45
CA LYS A 86 22.68 40.90 18.33
C LYS A 86 23.85 41.77 17.88
N MET A 87 24.11 41.85 16.57
CA MET A 87 25.18 42.70 16.03
C MET A 87 24.93 44.20 16.24
N LYS A 88 23.66 44.64 16.29
CA LYS A 88 23.31 46.06 16.52
C LYS A 88 23.42 46.50 17.97
N ILE A 89 23.41 45.57 18.92
CA ILE A 89 23.51 45.85 20.37
C ILE A 89 24.96 45.88 20.85
N LYS A 90 25.90 45.37 20.04
CA LYS A 90 27.33 45.36 20.32
C LYS A 90 28.02 46.58 19.72
#